data_AF-A0A7X5TC68-F1
#
_entry.id   AF-A0A7X5TC68-F1
#
_cell.length_a   1.000
_cell.length_b   1.000
_cell.length_c   1.000
_cell.angle_alpha   90.00
_cell.angle_beta   90.00
_cell.angle_gamma   90.00
#
_symmetry.space_group_name_H-M   'P 1'
#
loop_
_entity.id
_entity.type
_entity.pdbx_description
1 polymer ?
#
loop_
_entity_poly.entity_id
_entity_poly.type
_entity_poly.pdbx_seq_one_letter_code
_entity_poly.pdbx_strand_id
1 'polypeptide(L)'
;MLNRFNPIVFLILMMGSLLFCDEEPTRYSKQPIIEELRGILLIPNQDYVDYTDTRCVYGLEVHDLCVPDGVCCLADVLEPIFLGESLTRDLLEEIKKQIVIYYQAHNHPVVYVYVPEQEVSCGVLQIVVLEGCVGQ
;
A
#
# COMPACT_ATOMS: atom_id res chain seq x y z
N MET A 1 -24.61 -38.06 33.46
CA MET A 1 -23.83 -36.88 32.99
C MET A 1 -24.24 -36.66 31.54
N LEU A 2 -25.26 -35.85 31.19
CA LEU A 2 -25.31 -34.37 31.12
C LEU A 2 -24.06 -33.84 30.37
N ASN A 3 -24.12 -33.07 29.29
CA ASN A 3 -25.17 -32.15 28.81
C ASN A 3 -24.88 -31.76 27.34
N ARG A 4 -25.80 -32.08 26.41
CA ARG A 4 -26.61 -31.18 25.55
C ARG A 4 -25.90 -30.13 24.68
N PHE A 5 -26.12 -30.31 23.36
CA PHE A 5 -26.43 -29.30 22.33
C PHE A 5 -26.65 -27.88 22.87
N ASN A 6 -25.89 -26.92 22.33
CA ASN A 6 -26.12 -25.49 22.49
C ASN A 6 -26.81 -24.93 21.22
N PRO A 7 -28.11 -24.55 21.29
CA PRO A 7 -28.90 -24.08 20.16
C PRO A 7 -28.93 -22.54 20.07
N ILE A 8 -27.75 -21.89 20.05
CA ILE A 8 -27.64 -20.42 19.89
C ILE A 8 -27.34 -20.03 18.43
N VAL A 9 -27.22 -21.02 17.54
CA VAL A 9 -27.00 -20.81 16.09
C VAL A 9 -28.30 -20.42 15.35
N PHE A 10 -29.43 -20.19 16.03
CA PHE A 10 -30.72 -20.04 15.35
C PHE A 10 -31.58 -18.81 15.69
N LEU A 11 -31.06 -17.75 16.32
CA LEU A 11 -31.94 -16.61 16.61
C LEU A 11 -31.26 -15.25 16.70
N ILE A 12 -30.58 -14.81 15.64
CA ILE A 12 -30.45 -13.38 15.33
C ILE A 12 -30.75 -13.17 13.82
N LEU A 13 -32.03 -12.89 13.57
CA LEU A 13 -32.56 -11.91 12.61
C LEU A 13 -32.21 -12.00 11.11
N MET A 14 -32.97 -12.85 10.42
CA MET A 14 -33.51 -12.54 9.09
C MET A 14 -34.61 -11.47 9.22
N MET A 15 -34.28 -10.18 9.26
CA MET A 15 -35.15 -9.07 8.80
C MET A 15 -34.38 -7.73 8.81
N GLY A 16 -34.06 -7.22 7.61
CA GLY A 16 -34.07 -5.77 7.34
C GLY A 16 -32.78 -4.99 7.53
N SER A 17 -32.29 -4.47 6.39
CA SER A 17 -31.56 -3.21 6.22
C SER A 17 -30.04 -3.17 6.43
N LEU A 18 -29.38 -2.73 5.35
CA LEU A 18 -28.08 -2.06 5.24
C LEU A 18 -26.84 -2.84 5.68
N LEU A 19 -26.19 -3.47 4.67
CA LEU A 19 -24.74 -3.53 4.45
C LEU A 19 -23.87 -3.36 5.71
N PHE A 20 -23.83 -4.37 6.57
CA PHE A 20 -22.68 -4.59 7.44
C PHE A 20 -21.77 -5.58 6.73
N CYS A 21 -20.73 -5.07 6.07
CA CYS A 21 -19.54 -5.87 5.79
C CYS A 21 -18.76 -5.93 7.10
N ASP A 22 -18.90 -7.03 7.84
CA ASP A 22 -17.91 -7.40 8.86
C ASP A 22 -16.61 -7.75 8.13
N GLU A 23 -15.71 -6.77 8.00
CA GLU A 23 -14.33 -7.02 7.63
C GLU A 23 -13.59 -7.43 8.91
N GLU A 24 -13.59 -8.72 9.21
CA GLU A 24 -12.75 -9.31 10.27
C GLU A 24 -11.29 -8.87 10.02
N PRO A 25 -10.60 -8.18 10.97
CA PRO A 25 -9.19 -7.83 10.80
C PRO A 25 -8.38 -9.13 10.82
N THR A 26 -8.14 -9.67 9.63
CA THR A 26 -7.50 -10.97 9.46
C THR A 26 -6.07 -10.93 9.99
N ARG A 27 -5.63 -11.98 10.69
CA ARG A 27 -4.21 -12.14 11.12
C ARG A 27 -3.20 -11.97 9.98
N TYR A 28 -3.66 -12.14 8.74
CA TYR A 28 -2.86 -11.95 7.53
C TYR A 28 -2.33 -10.52 7.38
N SER A 29 -3.03 -9.52 7.92
CA SER A 29 -2.61 -8.12 7.80
C SER A 29 -1.30 -7.82 8.54
N LYS A 30 -1.01 -8.59 9.60
CA LYS A 30 0.15 -8.38 10.49
C LYS A 30 1.39 -9.21 10.14
N GLN A 31 1.30 -10.12 9.18
CA GLN A 31 2.47 -10.89 8.77
C GLN A 31 3.38 -10.02 7.89
N PRO A 32 4.69 -9.97 8.17
CA PRO A 32 5.61 -9.18 7.36
C PRO A 32 5.77 -9.83 5.98
N ILE A 33 5.61 -9.00 4.95
CA ILE A 33 5.95 -9.28 3.55
C ILE A 33 7.45 -9.06 3.34
N ILE A 34 7.99 -8.01 3.97
CA ILE A 34 9.41 -7.67 4.01
C ILE A 34 9.76 -7.41 5.47
N GLU A 35 10.82 -8.02 5.98
CA GLU A 35 11.24 -7.87 7.38
C GLU A 35 11.74 -6.46 7.70
N GLU A 36 12.42 -5.82 6.75
CA GLU A 36 12.97 -4.47 6.90
C GLU A 36 12.89 -3.73 5.57
N LEU A 37 12.08 -2.68 5.51
CA LEU A 37 11.94 -1.83 4.35
C LEU A 37 12.98 -0.69 4.42
N ARG A 38 13.96 -0.75 3.52
CA ARG A 38 15.07 0.19 3.42
C ARG A 38 14.80 1.32 2.43
N GLY A 39 13.93 1.09 1.45
CA GLY A 39 13.62 2.08 0.44
C GLY A 39 12.35 1.79 -0.34
N ILE A 40 11.84 2.84 -0.97
CA ILE A 40 10.73 2.79 -1.91
C ILE A 40 11.21 3.41 -3.22
N LEU A 41 10.93 2.73 -4.33
CA LEU A 41 11.16 3.24 -5.67
C LEU A 41 9.82 3.48 -6.37
N LEU A 42 9.56 4.72 -6.76
CA LEU A 42 8.41 5.05 -7.60
C LEU A 42 8.79 4.94 -9.08
N ILE A 43 7.99 4.21 -9.85
CA ILE A 43 8.20 3.95 -11.27
C ILE A 43 6.92 4.27 -12.07
N PRO A 44 7.05 4.67 -13.35
CA PRO A 44 5.90 5.08 -14.15
C PRO A 44 5.11 3.90 -14.72
N ASN A 45 5.71 2.71 -14.79
CA ASN A 45 5.03 1.49 -15.22
C ASN A 45 5.81 0.25 -14.76
N GLN A 46 5.20 -0.92 -14.91
CA GLN A 46 5.77 -2.20 -14.49
C GLN A 46 7.02 -2.63 -15.27
N ASP A 47 7.27 -2.06 -16.46
CA ASP A 47 8.42 -2.46 -17.28
C ASP A 47 9.74 -2.06 -16.64
N TYR A 48 9.74 -1.24 -15.57
CA TYR A 48 10.93 -0.86 -14.82
C TYR A 48 11.33 -1.85 -13.72
N VAL A 49 10.45 -2.80 -13.37
CA VAL A 49 10.64 -3.70 -12.23
C VAL A 49 11.92 -4.53 -12.37
N ASP A 50 12.19 -5.03 -13.58
CA ASP A 50 13.32 -5.91 -13.86
C ASP A 50 14.60 -5.17 -14.26
N TYR A 51 14.50 -3.91 -14.70
CA TYR A 51 15.64 -3.15 -15.24
C TYR A 51 16.28 -2.22 -14.22
N THR A 52 15.65 -2.04 -13.05
CA THR A 52 16.16 -1.14 -12.02
C THR A 52 16.97 -1.90 -10.98
N ASP A 53 18.22 -1.49 -10.77
CA ASP A 53 19.04 -2.02 -9.69
C ASP A 53 18.61 -1.41 -8.35
N THR A 54 17.86 -2.19 -7.57
CA THR A 54 17.32 -1.74 -6.28
C THR A 54 18.32 -1.86 -5.12
N ARG A 55 19.51 -2.47 -5.32
CA ARG A 55 20.44 -2.76 -4.21
C ARG A 55 20.99 -1.53 -3.51
N CYS A 56 21.01 -0.39 -4.18
CA CYS A 56 21.54 0.87 -3.67
C CYS A 56 20.45 1.86 -3.22
N VAL A 57 19.17 1.52 -3.38
CA VAL A 57 18.07 2.42 -3.02
C VAL A 57 17.94 2.49 -1.51
N TYR A 58 17.91 3.70 -0.97
CA TYR A 58 17.66 4.00 0.43
C TYR A 58 16.76 5.21 0.55
N GLY A 59 15.73 5.14 1.40
CA GLY A 59 14.71 6.18 1.47
C GLY A 59 13.80 6.16 0.23
N LEU A 60 13.37 7.33 -0.22
CA LEU A 60 12.52 7.45 -1.41
C LEU A 60 13.33 7.79 -2.67
N GLU A 61 13.26 6.94 -3.68
CA GLU A 61 13.75 7.23 -5.03
C GLU A 61 12.61 7.23 -6.05
N VAL A 62 12.79 8.00 -7.13
CA VAL A 62 11.79 8.18 -8.17
C VAL A 62 12.46 8.15 -9.53
N HIS A 63 11.97 7.28 -10.41
CA HIS A 63 12.43 7.17 -11.78
C HIS A 63 11.36 7.67 -12.75
N ASP A 64 11.77 8.53 -13.70
CA ASP A 64 10.95 8.96 -14.85
C ASP A 64 9.51 9.39 -14.51
N LEU A 65 9.33 10.02 -13.34
CA LEU A 65 8.06 10.54 -12.83
C LEU A 65 8.23 11.99 -12.40
N CYS A 66 7.17 12.79 -12.59
CA CYS A 66 7.10 14.16 -12.11
C CYS A 66 6.41 14.21 -10.76
N VAL A 67 7.17 14.26 -9.67
CA VAL A 67 6.60 14.42 -8.32
C VAL A 67 6.22 15.88 -8.09
N PRO A 68 4.98 16.20 -7.72
CA PRO A 68 4.59 17.54 -7.32
C PRO A 68 5.49 18.07 -6.20
N ASP A 69 5.92 19.34 -6.27
CA ASP A 69 6.82 19.98 -5.30
C ASP A 69 8.19 19.31 -5.08
N GLY A 70 8.51 18.27 -5.87
CA GLY A 70 9.80 17.58 -5.87
C GLY A 70 9.88 16.37 -4.93
N VAL A 71 10.84 15.49 -5.22
CA VAL A 71 11.02 14.20 -4.52
C VAL A 71 11.26 14.38 -3.01
N CYS A 72 12.04 15.39 -2.61
CA CYS A 72 12.33 15.65 -1.19
C CYS A 72 11.05 15.90 -0.37
N CYS A 73 10.07 16.62 -0.92
CA CYS A 73 8.83 16.93 -0.22
C CYS A 73 7.96 15.68 -0.02
N LEU A 74 7.97 14.75 -0.98
CA LEU A 74 7.30 13.45 -0.82
C LEU A 74 8.08 12.53 0.13
N ALA A 75 9.41 12.58 0.11
CA ALA A 75 10.27 11.81 1.01
C ALA A 75 10.02 12.19 2.48
N ASP A 76 9.91 13.49 2.78
CA ASP A 76 9.60 14.00 4.14
C ASP A 76 8.28 13.46 4.70
N VAL A 77 7.33 13.10 3.82
CA VAL A 77 6.03 12.51 4.20
C VAL A 77 6.14 11.00 4.37
N LEU A 78 6.82 10.31 3.46
CA LEU A 78 6.82 8.85 3.40
C LEU A 78 7.89 8.20 4.27
N GLU A 79 9.13 8.70 4.27
CA GLU A 79 10.24 8.06 4.97
C GLU A 79 9.99 7.81 6.47
N PRO A 80 9.37 8.74 7.24
CA PRO A 80 9.03 8.49 8.64
C PRO A 80 8.04 7.33 8.87
N ILE A 81 7.33 6.90 7.83
CA ILE A 81 6.30 5.86 7.90
C ILE A 81 6.90 4.48 7.66
N PHE A 82 7.88 4.38 6.77
CA PHE A 82 8.32 3.09 6.24
C PHE A 82 9.77 2.72 6.56
N LEU A 83 10.64 3.71 6.82
CA LEU A 83 12.08 3.48 6.85
C LEU A 83 12.48 2.65 8.08
N GLY A 84 13.03 1.45 7.84
CA GLY A 84 13.42 0.51 8.88
C GLY A 84 12.26 -0.30 9.48
N GLU A 85 11.03 -0.11 8.97
CA GLU A 85 9.85 -0.83 9.43
C GLU A 85 9.65 -2.13 8.63
N SER A 86 9.00 -3.13 9.24
CA SER A 86 8.60 -4.33 8.52
C SER A 86 7.40 -4.03 7.62
N LEU A 87 7.50 -4.33 6.32
CA LEU A 87 6.40 -4.13 5.39
C LEU A 87 5.28 -5.14 5.67
N THR A 88 4.19 -4.66 6.24
CA THR A 88 2.95 -5.43 6.38
C THR A 88 1.94 -4.99 5.31
N ARG A 89 0.84 -5.73 5.17
CA ARG A 89 -0.24 -5.31 4.26
C ARG A 89 -0.87 -3.98 4.71
N ASP A 90 -1.00 -3.77 6.01
CA ASP A 90 -1.53 -2.53 6.57
C ASP A 90 -0.60 -1.34 6.28
N LEU A 91 0.71 -1.54 6.45
CA LEU A 91 1.71 -0.52 6.11
C LEU A 91 1.72 -0.21 4.62
N LEU A 92 1.59 -1.24 3.77
CA LEU A 92 1.53 -1.05 2.32
C LEU A 92 0.34 -0.20 1.90
N GLU A 93 -0.85 -0.48 2.43
CA GLU A 93 -2.05 0.32 2.11
C GLU A 93 -1.93 1.75 2.64
N GLU A 94 -1.29 1.95 3.80
CA GLU A 94 -1.03 3.30 4.31
C GLU A 94 -0.03 4.06 3.41
N ILE A 95 1.06 3.43 2.96
CA ILE A 95 2.00 4.03 2.00
C ILE A 95 1.28 4.46 0.72
N LYS A 96 0.50 3.54 0.11
CA LYS A 96 -0.26 3.85 -1.12
C LYS A 96 -1.21 5.01 -0.90
N LYS A 97 -1.92 5.03 0.22
CA LYS A 97 -2.85 6.09 0.58
C LYS A 97 -2.15 7.44 0.76
N GLN A 98 -0.98 7.47 1.41
CA GLN A 98 -0.21 8.70 1.59
C GLN A 98 0.31 9.26 0.26
N ILE A 99 0.75 8.40 -0.67
CA ILE A 99 1.09 8.81 -2.04
C ILE A 99 -0.13 9.46 -2.72
N VAL A 100 -1.30 8.81 -2.66
CA VAL A 100 -2.52 9.34 -3.28
C VAL A 100 -2.91 10.69 -2.66
N ILE A 101 -2.92 10.81 -1.34
CA ILE A 101 -3.24 12.05 -0.62
C ILE A 101 -2.27 13.16 -1.03
N TYR A 102 -0.97 12.85 -1.11
CA TYR A 102 0.04 13.81 -1.52
C TYR A 102 -0.24 14.35 -2.93
N TYR A 103 -0.42 13.49 -3.92
CA TYR A 103 -0.71 13.93 -5.30
C TYR A 103 -2.04 14.71 -5.38
N GLN A 104 -3.07 14.27 -4.66
CA GLN A 104 -4.37 14.96 -4.60
C GLN A 104 -4.26 16.37 -4.03
N ALA A 105 -3.46 16.56 -2.96
CA ALA A 105 -3.26 17.87 -2.33
C ALA A 105 -2.57 18.88 -3.25
N HIS A 106 -1.82 18.41 -4.26
CA HIS A 106 -1.06 19.24 -5.19
C HIS A 106 -1.73 19.42 -6.56
N ASN A 107 -3.04 19.21 -6.65
CA ASN A 107 -3.84 19.32 -7.89
C ASN A 107 -3.60 18.22 -8.94
N HIS A 108 -3.10 17.05 -8.54
CA HIS A 108 -3.05 15.84 -9.37
C HIS A 108 -4.07 14.81 -8.84
N PRO A 109 -5.39 15.05 -8.96
CA PRO A 109 -6.41 14.26 -8.26
C PRO A 109 -6.60 12.86 -8.82
N VAL A 110 -6.26 12.65 -10.09
CA VAL A 110 -6.36 11.34 -10.74
C VAL A 110 -4.98 10.71 -10.71
N VAL A 111 -4.73 9.91 -9.67
CA VAL A 111 -3.52 9.11 -9.53
C VAL A 111 -3.92 7.69 -9.20
N TYR A 112 -3.34 6.72 -9.90
CA TYR A 112 -3.52 5.30 -9.63
C TYR A 112 -2.18 4.73 -9.14
N VAL A 113 -2.20 4.15 -7.94
CA VAL A 113 -1.01 3.64 -7.26
C VAL A 113 -1.20 2.15 -7.01
N TYR A 114 -0.27 1.34 -7.51
CA TYR A 114 -0.30 -0.11 -7.32
C TYR A 114 1.10 -0.70 -7.21
N VAL A 115 1.18 -1.88 -6.60
CA VAL A 115 2.43 -2.64 -6.46
C VAL A 115 2.45 -3.70 -7.56
N PRO A 116 3.40 -3.66 -8.51
CA PRO A 116 3.54 -4.72 -9.50
C PRO A 116 4.09 -6.00 -8.84
N GLU A 117 3.90 -7.14 -9.51
CA GLU A 117 4.54 -8.39 -9.14
C GLU A 117 6.06 -8.22 -9.18
N GLN A 118 6.75 -8.53 -8.08
CA GLN A 118 8.18 -8.30 -7.93
C GLN A 118 8.79 -9.23 -6.87
N GLU A 119 10.09 -9.48 -7.00
CA GLU A 119 10.91 -10.18 -6.01
C GLU A 119 11.45 -9.18 -4.97
N VAL A 120 10.93 -9.23 -3.73
CA VAL A 120 11.28 -8.29 -2.65
C VAL A 120 12.52 -8.73 -1.83
N SER A 121 13.60 -9.09 -2.51
CA SER A 121 14.78 -9.70 -1.86
C SER A 121 15.73 -8.69 -1.18
N CYS A 122 15.68 -7.42 -1.56
CA CYS A 122 16.67 -6.40 -1.14
C CYS A 122 16.14 -5.38 -0.11
N GLY A 123 14.91 -5.56 0.38
CA GLY A 123 14.28 -4.59 1.29
C GLY A 123 13.83 -3.30 0.58
N VAL A 124 13.56 -3.36 -0.73
CA VAL A 124 13.09 -2.23 -1.52
C VAL A 124 11.75 -2.58 -2.14
N LEU A 125 10.79 -1.67 -2.02
CA LEU A 125 9.46 -1.81 -2.59
C LEU A 125 9.34 -0.92 -3.82
N GLN A 126 9.04 -1.53 -4.97
CA GLN A 126 8.73 -0.79 -6.18
C GLN A 126 7.23 -0.54 -6.27
N ILE A 127 6.84 0.71 -6.54
CA ILE A 127 5.44 1.13 -6.63
C ILE A 127 5.24 1.85 -7.96
N VAL A 128 4.24 1.42 -8.72
CA VAL A 128 3.83 2.12 -9.93
C VAL A 128 2.89 3.26 -9.56
N VAL A 129 3.21 4.45 -10.05
CA VAL A 129 2.37 5.65 -9.94
C VAL A 129 1.95 6.08 -11.34
N LEU A 130 0.66 5.99 -11.64
CA LEU A 130 0.07 6.44 -12.90
C LEU A 130 -0.72 7.71 -12.67
N GLU A 131 -0.28 8.81 -13.25
CA GLU A 131 -1.05 10.05 -13.30
C GLU A 131 -2.06 9.99 -14.44
N GLY A 132 -3.34 10.13 -14.10
CA GLY A 132 -4.40 10.23 -15.09
C GLY A 132 -4.40 11.60 -15.74
N CYS A 133 -4.04 11.65 -17.02
CA CYS A 133 -4.28 12.83 -17.84
C CYS A 133 -5.79 12.97 -18.07
N VAL A 134 -6.43 13.97 -17.43
CA VAL A 134 -7.82 14.31 -17.75
C VAL A 134 -7.84 15.06 -19.07
N GLY A 135 -8.05 14.31 -20.17
CA GLY A 135 -8.43 14.82 -21.49
C GLY A 135 -7.34 15.54 -22.29
N GLN A 136 -6.94 14.95 -23.41
CA GLN A 136 -6.63 15.70 -24.64
C GLN A 136 -7.81 15.55 -25.60
#